data_AF-A0AAV4LBQ9-F1
#
_entry.id   AF-A0AAV4LBQ9-F1
#
_cell.length_a   1.000
_cell.length_b   1.000
_cell.length_c   1.000
_cell.angle_alpha   90.00
_cell.angle_beta   90.00
_cell.angle_gamma   90.00
#
_symmetry.space_group_name_H-M   'P 1'
#
loop_
_entity.id
_entity.type
_entity.pdbx_description
1 polymer ?
#
loop_
_entity_poly.entity_id
_entity_poly.type
_entity_poly.pdbx_seq_one_letter_code
_entity_poly.pdbx_strand_id
1 'polypeptide(L)'
;MRLGDSPAHIHSSLQSGQNPLAGHAYEGKVIAIHPEDSSVDVALFGGQILRRVRVLFNSANTVAGFRYLASVANNDDAQNTPNGIVDKAIPTKIADTFATIIYVQGQTLVPRVIGFTFPNDAQMHVNELGLAMFRHESGVYSLIDKNGHHEIHYPDGSYIIFGPDTTPKTLATGDQAQEWNPPNTTTPINLTINLAQQGVTISVQNGNVTINGAKQINLNAANGSNNASISINGNGSVTASKTVNGITTSNNLV
;
A
#
# COMPACT_ATOMS: atom_id res chain seq x y z
N MET A 1 -5.16 8.02 41.29
CA MET A 1 -3.80 7.67 40.83
C MET A 1 -3.25 8.92 40.16
N ARG A 2 -2.26 9.60 40.78
CA ARG A 2 -1.74 10.88 40.27
C ARG A 2 -0.72 10.60 39.16
N LEU A 3 -0.98 11.12 37.97
CA LEU A 3 -0.03 11.22 36.86
C LEU A 3 1.14 12.10 37.34
N GLY A 4 2.28 11.46 37.58
CA GLY A 4 3.48 12.12 38.03
C GLY A 4 4.11 12.94 36.90
N ASP A 5 4.51 14.16 37.26
CA ASP A 5 5.34 15.05 36.48
C ASP A 5 6.63 14.32 36.06
N SER A 6 6.77 14.04 34.75
CA SER A 6 8.05 13.62 34.20
C SER A 6 8.87 14.87 33.92
N PRO A 7 10.03 15.05 34.57
CA PRO A 7 10.88 16.21 34.35
C PRO A 7 11.37 16.22 32.89
N ALA A 8 11.38 17.42 32.31
CA ALA A 8 11.87 17.71 30.98
C ALA A 8 13.21 17.00 30.72
N HIS A 9 13.29 16.28 29.59
CA HIS A 9 14.54 15.74 29.06
C HIS A 9 15.47 16.90 28.70
N ILE A 10 16.30 17.32 29.66
CA ILE A 10 17.45 18.17 29.41
C ILE A 10 18.44 17.28 28.66
N HIS A 11 18.66 17.55 27.37
CA HIS A 11 19.79 16.97 26.64
C HIS A 11 21.06 17.45 27.34
N SER A 12 21.59 16.60 28.24
CA SER A 12 22.88 16.82 28.87
C SER A 12 23.90 17.04 27.75
N SER A 13 24.58 18.18 27.79
CA SER A 13 25.86 18.32 27.11
C SER A 13 26.67 17.06 27.38
N LEU A 14 27.13 16.42 26.31
CA LEU A 14 27.91 15.18 26.33
C LEU A 14 28.99 15.27 27.40
N GLN A 15 28.75 14.65 28.56
CA GLN A 15 29.74 14.56 29.61
C GLN A 15 30.93 13.80 29.03
N SER A 16 32.10 14.44 29.07
CA SER A 16 33.38 13.86 28.66
C SER A 16 33.63 12.57 29.45
N GLY A 17 33.33 11.42 28.86
CA GLY A 17 33.36 10.13 29.54
C GLY A 17 32.37 9.09 29.00
N GLN A 18 31.32 9.52 28.29
CA GLN A 18 30.52 8.57 27.51
C GLN A 18 31.30 8.17 26.26
N ASN A 19 31.51 6.87 26.10
CA ASN A 19 32.21 6.29 24.96
C ASN A 19 31.55 6.81 23.66
N PRO A 20 32.27 7.48 22.75
CA PRO A 20 31.72 7.96 21.47
C PRO A 20 31.22 6.82 20.57
N LEU A 21 31.43 5.55 20.96
CA LEU A 21 30.90 4.34 20.34
C LEU A 21 29.53 3.90 20.88
N ALA A 22 28.93 4.60 21.84
CA ALA A 22 27.54 4.34 22.22
C ALA A 22 26.64 4.76 21.04
N GLY A 23 26.28 3.77 20.21
CA GLY A 23 25.43 3.94 19.03
C GLY A 23 24.02 4.38 19.42
N HIS A 24 23.86 5.69 19.65
CA HIS A 24 22.56 6.27 19.94
C HIS A 24 21.72 6.27 18.66
N ALA A 25 20.53 5.71 18.78
CA ALA A 25 19.46 5.94 17.83
C ALA A 25 18.67 7.18 18.27
N TYR A 26 18.26 7.97 17.28
CA TYR A 26 17.42 9.15 17.47
C TYR A 26 16.09 8.91 16.79
N GLU A 27 15.03 9.52 17.32
CA GLU A 27 13.71 9.47 16.71
C GLU A 27 13.23 10.89 16.40
N GLY A 28 12.47 11.03 15.33
CA GLY A 28 11.86 12.28 14.93
C GLY A 28 10.72 12.08 13.96
N LYS A 29 9.92 13.12 13.79
CA LYS A 29 8.84 13.17 12.81
C LYS A 29 9.42 13.49 11.44
N VAL A 30 9.01 12.75 10.42
CA VAL A 30 9.32 13.06 9.03
C VAL A 30 8.45 14.24 8.58
N ILE A 31 9.08 15.30 8.07
CA ILE A 31 8.42 16.57 7.70
C ILE A 31 8.48 16.85 6.19
N ALA A 32 9.34 16.13 5.48
CA ALA A 32 9.37 16.14 4.01
C ALA A 32 9.93 14.83 3.47
N ILE A 33 9.46 14.44 2.29
CA ILE A 33 9.93 13.29 1.53
C ILE A 33 10.58 13.81 0.24
N HIS A 34 11.72 13.22 -0.14
CA HIS A 34 12.44 13.53 -1.38
C HIS A 34 12.53 12.25 -2.26
N PRO A 35 11.51 11.98 -3.09
CA PRO A 35 11.46 10.81 -3.97
C PRO A 35 12.46 10.86 -5.13
N GLU A 36 13.28 11.88 -5.29
CA GLU A 36 14.33 11.90 -6.30
C GLU A 36 15.64 11.26 -5.80
N ASP A 37 15.93 11.33 -4.50
CA ASP A 37 17.20 10.89 -3.91
C ASP A 37 17.05 9.88 -2.77
N SER A 38 15.81 9.45 -2.49
CA SER A 38 15.47 8.47 -1.45
C SER A 38 15.87 8.95 -0.06
N SER A 39 15.58 10.22 0.20
CA SER A 39 15.86 10.87 1.47
C SER A 39 14.62 11.52 2.05
N VAL A 40 14.73 11.92 3.32
CA VAL A 40 13.68 12.60 4.06
C VAL A 40 14.27 13.73 4.89
N ASP A 41 13.46 14.74 5.17
CA ASP A 41 13.76 15.70 6.23
C ASP A 41 13.05 15.27 7.51
N VAL A 42 13.75 15.33 8.63
CA VAL A 42 13.25 14.86 9.93
C VAL A 42 13.42 15.95 10.97
N ALA A 43 12.33 16.31 11.65
CA ALA A 43 12.36 17.08 12.88
C ALA A 43 12.54 16.13 14.07
N LEU A 44 13.70 16.17 14.71
CA LEU A 44 13.97 15.42 15.94
C LEU A 44 13.10 15.97 17.08
N PHE A 45 12.75 15.12 18.05
CA PHE A 45 11.99 15.58 19.23
C PHE A 45 12.73 16.64 20.07
N GLY A 46 14.06 16.73 19.94
CA GLY A 46 14.87 17.82 20.52
C GLY A 46 14.83 19.15 19.74
N GLY A 47 14.03 19.25 18.66
CA GLY A 47 13.85 20.46 17.86
C GLY A 47 14.86 20.66 16.72
N GLN A 48 15.93 19.85 16.66
CA GLN A 48 16.86 19.86 15.53
C GLN A 48 16.20 19.30 14.27
N ILE A 49 16.45 19.94 13.13
CA ILE A 49 16.03 19.42 11.82
C ILE A 49 17.25 18.80 11.12
N LEU A 50 17.09 17.55 10.70
CA LEU A 50 18.02 16.87 9.81
C LEU A 50 17.44 16.89 8.39
N ARG A 51 18.25 17.26 7.41
CA ARG A 51 17.79 17.35 6.01
C ARG A 51 18.43 16.32 5.12
N ARG A 52 17.68 15.88 4.10
CA ARG A 52 18.09 14.90 3.09
C ARG A 52 18.77 13.68 3.71
N VAL A 53 18.19 13.18 4.81
CA VAL A 53 18.68 11.97 5.48
C VAL A 53 18.29 10.77 4.63
N ARG A 54 19.29 10.04 4.10
CA ARG A 54 19.04 8.86 3.27
C ARG A 54 18.36 7.75 4.05
N VAL A 55 17.41 7.08 3.40
CA VAL A 55 16.64 5.98 3.94
C VAL A 55 17.25 4.64 3.53
N LEU A 56 17.33 3.72 4.48
CA LEU A 56 17.67 2.32 4.24
C LEU A 56 16.40 1.57 3.81
N PHE A 57 16.46 0.88 2.67
CA PHE A 57 15.35 0.08 2.15
C PHE A 57 15.61 -1.41 2.38
N ASN A 58 14.53 -2.19 2.51
CA ASN A 58 14.58 -3.64 2.70
C ASN A 58 15.30 -4.38 1.56
N SER A 59 15.26 -3.82 0.34
CA SER A 59 15.99 -4.34 -0.82
C SER A 59 16.33 -3.17 -1.74
N ALA A 60 17.62 -3.00 -2.03
CA ALA A 60 18.10 -1.97 -2.93
C ALA A 60 19.37 -2.44 -3.64
N ASN A 61 19.39 -2.28 -4.97
CA ASN A 61 20.59 -2.36 -5.79
C ASN A 61 20.50 -1.31 -6.91
N THR A 62 21.46 -1.31 -7.84
CA THR A 62 21.53 -0.31 -8.93
C THR A 62 20.39 -0.39 -9.95
N VAL A 63 19.69 -1.52 -10.07
CA VAL A 63 18.70 -1.80 -11.12
C VAL A 63 17.32 -2.24 -10.61
N ALA A 64 17.22 -2.64 -9.34
CA ALA A 64 16.04 -3.22 -8.71
C ALA A 64 16.05 -2.95 -7.20
N GLY A 65 14.87 -2.93 -6.62
CA GLY A 65 14.69 -2.73 -5.18
C GLY A 65 13.23 -2.50 -4.84
N PHE A 66 12.95 -2.36 -3.55
CA PHE A 66 11.66 -1.92 -3.06
C PHE A 66 11.76 -0.49 -2.56
N ARG A 67 10.95 0.40 -3.13
CA ARG A 67 10.96 1.82 -2.77
C ARG A 67 9.53 2.31 -2.60
N TYR A 68 9.21 2.69 -1.38
CA TYR A 68 7.97 3.36 -1.05
C TYR A 68 8.21 4.30 0.12
N LEU A 69 7.86 5.57 -0.04
CA LEU A 69 7.87 6.60 0.99
C LEU A 69 6.53 7.32 0.88
N ALA A 70 5.63 7.05 1.83
CA ALA A 70 4.31 7.68 1.85
C ALA A 70 4.44 9.19 2.08
N SER A 71 3.51 9.97 1.54
CA SER A 71 3.39 11.39 1.85
C SER A 71 3.18 11.61 3.35
N VAL A 72 3.62 12.77 3.83
CA VAL A 72 3.53 13.16 5.24
C VAL A 72 2.71 14.42 5.38
N ALA A 73 1.94 14.51 6.47
CA ALA A 73 1.22 15.71 6.85
C ALA A 73 2.10 16.58 7.76
N ASN A 74 2.11 17.88 7.47
CA ASN A 74 2.78 18.89 8.28
C ASN A 74 1.77 19.61 9.18
N ASN A 75 2.23 20.18 10.29
CA ASN A 75 1.37 21.01 11.13
C ASN A 75 0.98 22.31 10.40
N ASP A 76 -0.11 22.94 10.83
CA ASP A 76 -0.64 24.17 10.23
C ASP A 76 0.36 25.35 10.25
N ASP A 77 1.32 25.32 11.17
CA ASP A 77 2.35 26.35 11.32
C ASP A 77 3.67 26.01 10.60
N ALA A 78 3.71 24.96 9.79
CA ALA A 78 4.87 24.61 9.00
C ALA A 78 5.22 25.70 7.98
N GLN A 79 6.51 25.97 7.82
CA GLN A 79 7.02 27.03 6.96
C GLN A 79 7.79 26.46 5.77
N ASN A 80 7.41 26.88 4.57
CA ASN A 80 8.20 26.64 3.37
C ASN A 80 9.34 27.65 3.30
N THR A 81 10.58 27.18 3.40
CA THR A 81 11.79 28.01 3.24
C THR A 81 12.48 27.67 1.92
N PRO A 82 13.39 28.53 1.38
CA PRO A 82 14.22 28.18 0.21
C PRO A 82 15.05 26.90 0.39
N ASN A 83 15.12 26.45 1.62
CA ASN A 83 16.00 25.46 2.18
C ASN A 83 15.24 24.16 2.52
N GLY A 84 13.92 24.12 2.29
CA GLY A 84 13.02 23.01 2.62
C GLY A 84 11.93 23.41 3.61
N ILE A 85 11.13 22.42 4.02
CA ILE A 85 10.06 22.59 5.01
C ILE A 85 10.68 22.67 6.41
N VAL A 86 10.13 23.55 7.23
CA VAL A 86 10.41 23.64 8.67
C VAL A 86 9.11 23.37 9.40
N ASP A 87 9.06 22.28 10.16
CA ASP A 87 7.90 21.87 10.96
C ASP A 87 8.38 21.36 12.34
N LYS A 88 7.47 21.30 13.31
CA LYS A 88 7.70 20.76 14.64
C LYS A 88 7.55 19.24 14.63
N ALA A 89 8.27 18.58 15.54
CA ALA A 89 8.15 17.14 15.78
C ALA A 89 6.87 16.76 16.57
N ILE A 90 5.73 17.34 16.18
CA ILE A 90 4.42 17.13 16.82
C ILE A 90 3.54 16.35 15.84
N PRO A 91 2.91 15.24 16.26
CA PRO A 91 1.98 14.47 15.44
C PRO A 91 0.77 15.31 15.00
N THR A 92 0.43 15.25 13.71
CA THR A 92 -0.77 15.85 13.12
C THR A 92 -2.01 14.99 13.30
N LYS A 93 -1.84 13.68 13.52
CA LYS A 93 -2.86 12.62 13.50
C LYS A 93 -3.55 12.43 12.14
N ILE A 94 -2.91 12.87 11.06
CA ILE A 94 -3.43 12.73 9.69
C ILE A 94 -2.58 11.70 8.93
N ALA A 95 -1.34 12.06 8.60
CA ALA A 95 -0.40 11.22 7.88
C ALA A 95 1.01 11.39 8.50
N ASP A 96 1.15 10.99 9.76
CA ASP A 96 2.42 11.08 10.46
C ASP A 96 3.29 9.86 10.19
N THR A 97 4.59 10.12 9.98
CA THR A 97 5.62 9.08 9.90
C THR A 97 6.76 9.43 10.86
N PHE A 98 7.16 8.48 11.69
CA PHE A 98 8.31 8.62 12.59
C PHE A 98 9.49 7.85 12.03
N ALA A 99 10.68 8.45 12.06
CA ALA A 99 11.90 7.85 11.55
C ALA A 99 12.87 7.58 12.70
N THR A 100 13.46 6.38 12.69
CA THR A 100 14.61 6.07 13.55
C THR A 100 15.90 6.32 12.77
N ILE A 101 16.80 7.12 13.36
CA ILE A 101 18.02 7.62 12.75
C ILE A 101 19.24 7.11 13.51
N ILE A 102 20.26 6.68 12.78
CA ILE A 102 21.59 6.40 13.33
C ILE A 102 22.66 7.18 12.58
N TYR A 103 23.82 7.31 13.22
CA TYR A 103 25.03 7.82 12.59
C TYR A 103 25.96 6.67 12.24
N VAL A 104 26.17 6.45 10.95
CA VAL A 104 26.98 5.32 10.47
C VAL A 104 28.46 5.61 10.74
N GLN A 105 29.19 4.62 11.24
CA GLN A 105 30.62 4.73 11.60
C GLN A 105 30.92 5.83 12.63
N GLY A 106 29.93 6.22 13.46
CA GLY A 106 30.09 7.31 14.43
C GLY A 106 30.24 8.70 13.77
N GLN A 107 30.04 8.82 12.46
CA GLN A 107 30.14 10.09 11.75
C GLN A 107 28.83 10.87 11.88
N THR A 108 28.84 11.94 12.68
CA THR A 108 27.69 12.84 12.88
C THR A 108 27.25 13.56 11.60
N LEU A 109 28.07 13.54 10.56
CA LEU A 109 27.78 14.15 9.26
C LEU A 109 27.02 13.22 8.30
N VAL A 110 26.85 11.94 8.66
CA VAL A 110 26.29 10.92 7.77
C VAL A 110 25.13 10.20 8.45
N PRO A 111 24.04 10.91 8.80
CA PRO A 111 22.86 10.26 9.36
C PRO A 111 22.20 9.34 8.31
N ARG A 112 21.57 8.28 8.79
CA ARG A 112 20.75 7.36 8.00
C ARG A 112 19.46 7.04 8.74
N VAL A 113 18.35 7.04 8.03
CA VAL A 113 17.10 6.45 8.53
C VAL A 113 17.20 4.94 8.36
N ILE A 114 17.08 4.19 9.45
CA ILE A 114 17.14 2.72 9.45
C ILE A 114 15.77 2.05 9.41
N GLY A 115 14.72 2.83 9.64
CA GLY A 115 13.35 2.35 9.60
C GLY A 115 12.36 3.45 9.97
N PHE A 116 11.09 3.14 9.73
CA PHE A 116 9.97 3.96 10.12
C PHE A 116 9.14 3.24 11.16
N THR A 117 8.57 4.01 12.08
CA THR A 117 7.68 3.51 13.14
C THR A 117 6.29 4.09 12.93
N PHE A 118 5.27 3.25 13.12
CA PHE A 118 3.88 3.71 13.15
C PHE A 118 3.62 4.57 14.39
N PRO A 119 2.82 5.64 14.30
CA PRO A 119 2.27 6.28 15.49
C PRO A 119 1.39 5.30 16.28
N ASN A 120 1.18 5.57 17.57
CA ASN A 120 0.36 4.73 18.45
C ASN A 120 -1.10 4.57 17.95
N ASP A 121 -1.62 5.58 17.25
CA ASP A 121 -2.96 5.64 16.66
C ASP A 121 -2.97 5.32 15.15
N ALA A 122 -1.96 4.60 14.65
CA ALA A 122 -1.93 4.19 13.25
C ALA A 122 -3.09 3.27 12.87
N GLN A 123 -3.77 3.61 11.78
CA GLN A 123 -4.86 2.79 11.21
C GLN A 123 -4.41 1.37 10.84
N MET A 124 -3.10 1.15 10.66
CA MET A 124 -2.51 -0.15 10.35
C MET A 124 -2.47 -1.10 11.57
N HIS A 125 -2.79 -0.63 12.78
CA HIS A 125 -2.89 -1.48 13.97
C HIS A 125 -4.22 -2.24 13.96
N VAL A 126 -4.21 -3.44 13.36
CA VAL A 126 -5.37 -4.36 13.35
C VAL A 126 -5.18 -5.45 14.40
N ASN A 127 -6.23 -5.73 15.17
CA ASN A 127 -6.23 -6.78 16.19
C ASN A 127 -6.46 -8.18 15.59
N GLU A 128 -5.60 -8.59 14.66
CA GLU A 128 -5.63 -9.92 14.06
C GLU A 128 -4.22 -10.49 13.87
N LEU A 129 -3.90 -11.52 14.63
CA LEU A 129 -2.60 -12.17 14.56
C LEU A 129 -2.42 -12.95 13.25
N GLY A 130 -1.28 -12.75 12.59
CA GLY A 130 -0.94 -13.44 11.35
C GLY A 130 -1.53 -12.79 10.10
N LEU A 131 -2.19 -11.63 10.24
CA LEU A 131 -2.60 -10.81 9.11
C LEU A 131 -1.39 -10.04 8.58
N ALA A 132 -1.04 -10.29 7.32
CA ALA A 132 -0.13 -9.43 6.57
C ALA A 132 -0.95 -8.39 5.81
N MET A 133 -0.54 -7.13 5.93
CA MET A 133 -1.28 -6.00 5.38
C MET A 133 -0.35 -4.99 4.75
N PHE A 134 -0.76 -4.48 3.59
CA PHE A 134 -0.13 -3.35 2.93
C PHE A 134 -1.21 -2.34 2.55
N ARG A 135 -0.97 -1.06 2.82
CA ARG A 135 -1.86 0.03 2.42
C ARG A 135 -1.06 1.11 1.72
N HIS A 136 -1.55 1.52 0.57
CA HIS A 136 -1.06 2.65 -0.20
C HIS A 136 -1.81 3.92 0.19
N GLU A 137 -1.14 5.08 0.10
CA GLU A 137 -1.75 6.38 0.42
C GLU A 137 -2.95 6.74 -0.47
N SER A 138 -3.09 6.10 -1.64
CA SER A 138 -4.28 6.25 -2.49
C SER A 138 -5.53 5.57 -1.92
N GLY A 139 -5.43 4.87 -0.80
CA GLY A 139 -6.52 4.08 -0.21
C GLY A 139 -6.64 2.66 -0.76
N VAL A 140 -5.79 2.24 -1.71
CA VAL A 140 -5.68 0.84 -2.12
C VAL A 140 -4.97 0.06 -1.02
N TYR A 141 -5.47 -1.13 -0.67
CA TYR A 141 -4.81 -1.99 0.30
C TYR A 141 -4.92 -3.46 -0.07
N SER A 142 -3.98 -4.27 0.42
CA SER A 142 -4.01 -5.72 0.31
C SER A 142 -3.89 -6.39 1.67
N LEU A 143 -4.58 -7.51 1.82
CA LEU A 143 -4.64 -8.31 3.03
C LEU A 143 -4.35 -9.76 2.70
N ILE A 144 -3.49 -10.40 3.48
CA ILE A 144 -3.22 -11.84 3.40
C ILE A 144 -3.35 -12.41 4.81
N ASP A 145 -4.34 -13.27 5.02
CA ASP A 145 -4.52 -13.92 6.31
C ASP A 145 -3.82 -15.29 6.41
N LYS A 146 -3.88 -15.88 7.59
CA LYS A 146 -3.26 -17.18 7.89
C LYS A 146 -3.84 -18.37 7.11
N ASN A 147 -5.01 -18.23 6.49
CA ASN A 147 -5.66 -19.27 5.70
C ASN A 147 -5.31 -19.17 4.21
N GLY A 148 -4.48 -18.20 3.83
CA GLY A 148 -4.14 -17.94 2.43
C GLY A 148 -5.24 -17.18 1.69
N HIS A 149 -6.19 -16.56 2.41
CA HIS A 149 -7.13 -15.61 1.81
C HIS A 149 -6.38 -14.33 1.50
N HIS A 150 -6.29 -13.99 0.22
CA HIS A 150 -5.65 -12.77 -0.25
C HIS A 150 -6.67 -11.88 -0.95
N GLU A 151 -6.77 -10.63 -0.51
CA GLU A 151 -7.66 -9.66 -1.12
C GLU A 151 -6.95 -8.34 -1.39
N ILE A 152 -7.39 -7.66 -2.45
CA ILE A 152 -6.95 -6.32 -2.84
C ILE A 152 -8.21 -5.47 -2.94
N HIS A 153 -8.24 -4.36 -2.22
CA HIS A 153 -9.36 -3.42 -2.15
C HIS A 153 -9.02 -2.08 -2.78
N TYR A 154 -10.02 -1.45 -3.39
CA TYR A 154 -9.91 -0.19 -4.09
C TYR A 154 -10.77 0.92 -3.47
N PRO A 155 -10.44 2.19 -3.79
CA PRO A 155 -11.14 3.35 -3.28
C PRO A 155 -12.66 3.45 -3.45
N ASP A 156 -13.19 2.78 -4.46
CA ASP A 156 -14.60 2.79 -4.82
C ASP A 156 -15.39 1.63 -4.18
N GLY A 157 -14.74 0.82 -3.34
CA GLY A 157 -15.30 -0.41 -2.76
C GLY A 157 -15.18 -1.64 -3.67
N SER A 158 -14.56 -1.52 -4.85
CA SER A 158 -14.20 -2.66 -5.68
C SER A 158 -13.12 -3.51 -4.98
N TYR A 159 -13.13 -4.82 -5.20
CA TYR A 159 -12.13 -5.73 -4.65
C TYR A 159 -11.83 -6.91 -5.58
N ILE A 160 -10.68 -7.53 -5.37
CA ILE A 160 -10.27 -8.80 -5.98
C ILE A 160 -9.91 -9.75 -4.86
N ILE A 161 -10.49 -10.95 -4.85
CA ILE A 161 -10.22 -11.99 -3.85
C ILE A 161 -9.61 -13.23 -4.51
N PHE A 162 -8.58 -13.75 -3.87
CA PHE A 162 -7.94 -15.03 -4.14
C PHE A 162 -8.01 -15.87 -2.87
N GLY A 163 -8.95 -16.80 -2.81
CA GLY A 163 -9.15 -17.61 -1.62
C GLY A 163 -10.33 -18.57 -1.75
N PRO A 164 -10.50 -19.47 -0.76
CA PRO A 164 -11.65 -20.36 -0.69
C PRO A 164 -12.95 -19.63 -0.32
N ASP A 165 -12.85 -18.50 0.39
CA ASP A 165 -13.96 -17.59 0.64
C ASP A 165 -13.96 -16.49 -0.43
N THR A 166 -15.15 -16.13 -0.92
CA THR A 166 -15.35 -15.04 -1.89
C THR A 166 -15.90 -13.78 -1.24
N THR A 167 -16.09 -13.80 0.07
CA THR A 167 -16.59 -12.66 0.85
C THR A 167 -15.41 -11.79 1.26
N PRO A 168 -15.45 -10.47 1.02
CA PRO A 168 -14.43 -9.57 1.53
C PRO A 168 -14.33 -9.63 3.04
N LYS A 169 -13.10 -9.63 3.56
CA LYS A 169 -12.88 -9.60 4.99
C LYS A 169 -13.32 -8.25 5.55
N THR A 170 -14.11 -8.29 6.61
CA THR A 170 -14.45 -7.07 7.36
C THR A 170 -13.33 -6.78 8.35
N LEU A 171 -12.65 -5.65 8.21
CA LEU A 171 -11.74 -5.15 9.23
C LEU A 171 -12.59 -4.63 10.41
N ALA A 172 -12.42 -5.21 11.60
CA ALA A 172 -13.26 -4.90 12.75
C ALA A 172 -13.23 -3.39 13.06
N THR A 173 -14.39 -2.76 12.97
CA THR A 173 -14.58 -1.32 13.14
C THR A 173 -14.70 -0.97 14.62
N GLY A 174 -13.58 -0.68 15.29
CA GLY A 174 -13.55 -0.03 16.61
C GLY A 174 -13.52 1.50 16.51
N ASP A 175 -13.29 2.23 17.62
CA ASP A 175 -13.17 3.70 17.63
C ASP A 175 -11.98 4.24 16.80
N GLN A 176 -11.07 3.37 16.35
CA GLN A 176 -10.00 3.68 15.39
C GLN A 176 -10.37 3.41 13.92
N ALA A 177 -11.64 3.08 13.64
CA ALA A 177 -12.18 2.78 12.32
C ALA A 177 -12.38 4.00 11.41
N GLN A 178 -11.83 5.16 11.78
CA GLN A 178 -11.94 6.33 10.92
C GLN A 178 -11.09 6.08 9.66
N GLU A 179 -11.80 5.77 8.57
CA GLU A 179 -11.36 5.89 7.18
C GLU A 179 -10.50 4.74 6.61
N TRP A 180 -10.91 3.49 6.89
CA TRP A 180 -10.70 2.39 5.92
C TRP A 180 -11.69 2.46 4.75
N ASN A 181 -12.68 3.36 4.82
CA ASN A 181 -13.43 3.83 3.67
C ASN A 181 -12.57 4.85 2.92
N PRO A 182 -11.91 4.45 1.84
CA PRO A 182 -11.32 5.40 0.92
C PRO A 182 -12.33 6.49 0.50
N PRO A 183 -11.86 7.70 0.16
CA PRO A 183 -12.75 8.74 -0.32
C PRO A 183 -13.55 8.21 -1.51
N ASN A 184 -14.88 8.39 -1.49
CA ASN A 184 -15.76 7.98 -2.59
C ASN A 184 -15.26 8.63 -3.90
N THR A 185 -14.41 7.94 -4.65
CA THR A 185 -13.90 8.45 -5.91
C THR A 185 -14.97 8.22 -6.96
N THR A 186 -15.34 9.25 -7.70
CA THR A 186 -16.29 9.14 -8.81
C THR A 186 -15.66 8.52 -10.07
N THR A 187 -14.34 8.29 -10.07
CA THR A 187 -13.62 7.68 -11.18
C THR A 187 -13.82 6.17 -11.17
N PRO A 188 -14.42 5.56 -12.21
CA PRO A 188 -14.60 4.12 -12.29
C PRO A 188 -13.25 3.39 -12.32
N ILE A 189 -13.13 2.30 -11.56
CA ILE A 189 -11.99 1.40 -11.65
C ILE A 189 -12.13 0.48 -12.86
N ASN A 190 -11.08 0.41 -13.68
CA ASN A 190 -10.99 -0.49 -14.82
C ASN A 190 -10.04 -1.64 -14.49
N LEU A 191 -10.47 -2.88 -14.69
CA LEU A 191 -9.58 -4.04 -14.61
C LEU A 191 -9.08 -4.38 -16.01
N THR A 192 -7.79 -4.64 -16.18
CA THR A 192 -7.23 -5.16 -17.43
C THR A 192 -6.12 -6.16 -17.13
N ILE A 193 -6.32 -7.40 -17.56
CA ILE A 193 -5.32 -8.47 -17.56
C ILE A 193 -4.83 -8.59 -19.00
N ASN A 194 -3.58 -8.20 -19.26
CA ASN A 194 -2.99 -8.21 -20.59
C ASN A 194 -1.76 -9.13 -20.63
N LEU A 195 -1.82 -10.12 -21.51
CA LEU A 195 -0.74 -11.07 -21.76
C LEU A 195 -0.17 -10.78 -23.16
N ALA A 196 0.71 -9.78 -23.22
CA ALA A 196 1.15 -9.17 -24.49
C ALA A 196 1.82 -10.15 -25.45
N GLN A 197 2.63 -11.09 -24.94
CA GLN A 197 3.28 -12.11 -25.77
C GLN A 197 2.31 -13.16 -26.31
N GLN A 198 1.14 -13.30 -25.68
CA GLN A 198 0.09 -14.25 -26.02
C GLN A 198 -1.05 -13.59 -26.80
N GLY A 199 -1.08 -12.25 -26.88
CA GLY A 199 -2.16 -11.48 -27.50
C GLY A 199 -3.52 -11.73 -26.84
N VAL A 200 -3.53 -11.93 -25.52
CA VAL A 200 -4.76 -12.17 -24.75
C VAL A 200 -5.02 -10.98 -23.82
N THR A 201 -6.26 -10.49 -23.82
CA THR A 201 -6.71 -9.42 -22.92
C THR A 201 -8.06 -9.77 -22.31
N ILE A 202 -8.17 -9.63 -20.99
CA ILE A 202 -9.46 -9.62 -20.27
C ILE A 202 -9.60 -8.24 -19.65
N SER A 203 -10.71 -7.53 -19.89
CA SER A 203 -10.95 -6.22 -19.29
C SER A 203 -12.36 -6.05 -18.78
N VAL A 204 -12.50 -5.24 -17.73
CA VAL A 204 -13.78 -4.74 -17.21
C VAL A 204 -13.72 -3.22 -17.27
N GLN A 205 -14.56 -2.61 -18.10
CA GLN A 205 -14.58 -1.16 -18.32
C GLN A 205 -16.02 -0.67 -18.55
N ASN A 206 -16.45 0.33 -17.78
CA ASN A 206 -17.80 0.92 -17.88
C ASN A 206 -18.92 -0.15 -17.84
N GLY A 207 -18.77 -1.16 -16.98
CA GLY A 207 -19.71 -2.28 -16.87
C GLY A 207 -19.60 -3.34 -17.98
N ASN A 208 -18.74 -3.16 -18.98
CA ASN A 208 -18.52 -4.15 -20.03
C ASN A 208 -17.36 -5.07 -19.67
N VAL A 209 -17.56 -6.38 -19.83
CA VAL A 209 -16.49 -7.37 -19.76
C VAL A 209 -16.08 -7.74 -21.18
N THR A 210 -14.82 -7.52 -21.54
CA THR A 210 -14.26 -7.88 -22.86
C THR A 210 -13.21 -8.97 -22.69
N ILE A 211 -13.31 -10.05 -23.47
CA ILE A 211 -12.31 -11.12 -23.54
C ILE A 211 -11.84 -11.24 -24.98
N ASN A 212 -10.60 -10.86 -25.23
CA ASN A 212 -9.94 -10.96 -26.53
C ASN A 212 -8.86 -12.03 -26.49
N GLY A 213 -8.88 -12.97 -27.43
CA GLY A 213 -7.83 -13.97 -27.59
C GLY A 213 -7.33 -13.99 -29.03
N ALA A 214 -6.00 -14.00 -29.21
CA ALA A 214 -5.36 -14.02 -30.53
C ALA A 214 -5.63 -15.29 -31.36
N LYS A 215 -6.13 -16.38 -30.75
CA LYS A 215 -6.41 -17.65 -31.43
C LYS A 215 -7.78 -18.21 -31.08
N GLN A 216 -7.93 -18.75 -29.87
CA GLN A 216 -9.12 -19.45 -29.42
C GLN A 216 -9.40 -19.12 -27.96
N ILE A 217 -10.67 -18.89 -27.63
CA ILE A 217 -11.16 -18.80 -26.24
C ILE A 217 -11.93 -20.09 -25.97
N ASN A 218 -11.43 -20.92 -25.06
CA ASN A 218 -12.09 -22.16 -24.67
C ASN A 218 -12.87 -21.94 -23.37
N LEU A 219 -14.18 -22.09 -23.42
CA LEU A 219 -15.07 -22.07 -22.26
C LEU A 219 -15.45 -23.51 -21.91
N ASN A 220 -14.69 -24.11 -21.00
CA ASN A 220 -14.90 -25.50 -20.61
C ASN A 220 -15.74 -25.56 -19.33
N ALA A 221 -16.76 -26.41 -19.30
CA ALA A 221 -17.43 -26.74 -18.05
C ALA A 221 -16.50 -27.58 -17.15
N ALA A 222 -16.60 -27.41 -15.83
CA ALA A 222 -15.84 -28.22 -14.89
C ALA A 222 -16.17 -29.72 -15.07
N ASN A 223 -15.17 -30.59 -14.85
CA ASN A 223 -15.26 -32.04 -15.02
C ASN A 223 -16.55 -32.60 -14.40
N GLY A 224 -17.39 -33.22 -15.25
CA GLY A 224 -18.65 -33.85 -14.84
C GLY A 224 -19.92 -33.09 -15.21
N SER A 225 -19.84 -31.84 -15.69
CA SER A 225 -20.99 -31.15 -16.27
C SER A 225 -21.03 -31.33 -17.79
N ASN A 226 -22.08 -31.99 -18.28
CA ASN A 226 -22.27 -32.21 -19.73
C ASN A 226 -22.72 -30.96 -20.50
N ASN A 227 -22.92 -29.83 -19.80
CA ASN A 227 -23.48 -28.62 -20.38
C ASN A 227 -22.59 -27.42 -20.07
N ALA A 228 -21.98 -26.85 -21.12
CA ALA A 228 -21.55 -25.46 -21.13
C ALA A 228 -22.65 -24.66 -21.85
N SER A 229 -23.27 -23.68 -21.17
CA SER A 229 -24.27 -22.80 -21.76
C SER A 229 -23.76 -21.37 -21.81
N ILE A 230 -24.07 -20.66 -22.89
CA ILE A 230 -23.92 -19.21 -22.99
C ILE A 230 -25.35 -18.64 -22.95
N SER A 231 -25.67 -17.86 -21.93
CA SER A 231 -26.95 -17.16 -21.81
C SER A 231 -26.76 -15.70 -22.19
N ILE A 232 -27.49 -15.23 -23.21
CA ILE A 232 -27.56 -13.80 -23.55
C ILE A 232 -28.89 -13.27 -23.06
N ASN A 233 -28.87 -12.40 -22.04
CA ASN A 233 -30.05 -11.69 -21.58
C ASN A 233 -30.06 -10.30 -22.26
N GLY A 234 -30.71 -10.19 -23.42
CA GLY A 234 -30.81 -8.95 -24.19
C GLY A 234 -30.61 -9.16 -25.69
N ASN A 235 -30.35 -8.07 -26.43
CA ASN A 235 -30.00 -8.14 -27.84
C ASN A 235 -28.55 -8.60 -27.98
N GLY A 236 -28.32 -9.82 -28.47
CA GLY A 236 -27.01 -10.32 -28.81
C GLY A 236 -27.13 -11.54 -29.71
N SER A 237 -26.08 -11.83 -30.48
CA SER A 237 -26.05 -13.02 -31.33
C SER A 237 -24.97 -13.98 -30.84
N VAL A 238 -25.31 -15.26 -30.78
CA VAL A 238 -24.32 -16.33 -30.63
C VAL A 238 -24.24 -17.05 -31.95
N THR A 239 -23.09 -16.96 -32.62
CA THR A 239 -22.78 -17.89 -33.71
C THR A 239 -22.04 -19.07 -33.13
N ALA A 240 -22.72 -20.20 -32.98
CA ALA A 240 -22.12 -21.44 -32.50
C ALA A 240 -22.12 -22.51 -33.59
N SER A 241 -20.98 -23.16 -33.79
CA SER A 241 -20.88 -24.41 -34.54
C SER A 241 -20.59 -25.53 -33.54
N LYS A 242 -21.48 -26.52 -33.47
CA LYS A 242 -21.27 -27.71 -32.65
C LYS A 242 -20.80 -28.82 -33.56
N THR A 243 -19.64 -29.42 -33.25
CA THR A 243 -19.21 -30.66 -33.89
C THR A 243 -19.47 -31.83 -32.95
N VAL A 244 -20.35 -32.76 -33.31
CA VAL A 244 -20.59 -34.01 -32.57
C VAL A 244 -20.23 -35.17 -33.48
N ASN A 245 -19.27 -36.01 -33.08
CA ASN A 245 -18.82 -37.17 -33.86
C ASN A 245 -18.45 -36.82 -35.33
N GLY A 246 -17.84 -35.65 -35.55
CA GLY A 246 -17.46 -35.19 -36.89
C GLY A 246 -18.57 -34.55 -37.71
N ILE A 247 -19.80 -34.43 -37.18
CA ILE A 247 -20.91 -33.71 -37.82
C ILE A 247 -20.98 -32.31 -37.22
N THR A 248 -20.77 -31.28 -38.05
CA THR A 248 -20.92 -29.88 -37.67
C THR A 248 -22.36 -29.41 -37.92
N THR A 249 -23.08 -29.07 -36.86
CA THR A 249 -24.35 -28.35 -36.94
C THR A 249 -24.11 -26.88 -36.58
N SER A 250 -24.41 -25.97 -37.52
CA SER A 250 -24.41 -24.52 -37.29
C SER A 250 -25.85 -24.06 -37.10
N ASN A 251 -26.15 -23.51 -35.92
CA ASN A 251 -27.43 -22.87 -35.66
C ASN A 251 -27.19 -21.37 -35.46
N ASN A 252 -27.79 -20.54 -36.31
CA ASN A 252 -27.91 -19.11 -36.03
C ASN A 252 -29.11 -18.94 -35.09
N LEU A 253 -28.86 -18.74 -33.80
CA LEU A 253 -29.87 -18.18 -32.92
C LEU A 253 -29.74 -16.65 -32.98
N VAL A 254 -30.75 -16.02 -33.60
CA VAL A 254 -30.98 -14.58 -33.56
C VAL A 254 -31.73 -14.23 -32.29
#